data_AF-A0A950L5U8-F1
#
_entry.id   AF-A0A950L5U8-F1
#
_cell.length_a   1.000
_cell.length_b   1.000
_cell.length_c   1.000
_cell.angle_alpha   90.00
_cell.angle_beta   90.00
_cell.angle_gamma   90.00
#
_symmetry.space_group_name_H-M   'P 1'
#
loop_
_entity.id
_entity.type
_entity.pdbx_description
1 polymer ?
#
loop_
_entity_poly.entity_id
_entity_poly.type
_entity_poly.pdbx_seq_one_letter_code
_entity_poly.pdbx_strand_id
1 'polypeptide(L)'
;MKTSWTPSLVLIFIYLGIVCSMGQEIRIESAYYGAPNRTGVDVTRRVQRFADYGEPFRVGNETLSIDPSPNHLKALVVIYDVKGRRISDAVREGDVFYFKTLGELDRPESRKAPKKKKEY
;
A
#
# COMPACT_ATOMS: atom_id res chain seq x y z
N MET A 1 33.48 -7.78 -57.63
CA MET A 1 32.25 -7.01 -57.34
C MET A 1 31.74 -7.43 -55.97
N LYS A 2 31.23 -6.45 -55.23
CA LYS A 2 30.98 -6.47 -53.78
C LYS A 2 29.50 -6.80 -53.60
N THR A 3 29.15 -7.82 -52.82
CA THR A 3 27.75 -8.02 -52.41
C THR A 3 27.73 -8.43 -50.94
N SER A 4 27.33 -7.46 -50.13
CA SER A 4 27.35 -7.44 -48.67
C SER A 4 26.27 -8.35 -48.07
N TRP A 5 26.71 -9.24 -47.18
CA TRP A 5 25.86 -10.04 -46.31
C TRP A 5 25.40 -9.14 -45.15
N THR A 6 24.13 -8.78 -45.09
CA THR A 6 23.54 -8.06 -43.95
C THR A 6 22.50 -8.92 -43.24
N PRO A 7 22.88 -9.68 -42.20
CA PRO A 7 21.93 -10.32 -41.31
C PRO A 7 21.91 -9.55 -39.97
N SER A 8 21.39 -8.33 -39.92
CA SER A 8 21.39 -7.57 -38.64
C SER A 8 20.32 -6.48 -38.63
N LEU A 9 19.05 -6.84 -38.56
CA LEU A 9 18.01 -5.89 -38.13
C LEU A 9 16.67 -6.51 -37.72
N VAL A 10 16.47 -7.83 -37.83
CA VAL A 10 15.23 -8.47 -37.37
C VAL A 10 15.25 -8.81 -35.86
N LEU A 11 16.43 -8.84 -35.23
CA LEU A 11 16.61 -9.23 -33.83
C LEU A 11 16.45 -8.09 -32.79
N ILE A 12 16.07 -6.88 -33.21
CA ILE A 12 15.84 -5.75 -32.27
C ILE A 12 14.37 -5.66 -31.80
N PHE A 13 13.42 -6.32 -32.47
CA PHE A 13 12.01 -6.27 -32.09
C PHE A 13 11.61 -7.24 -30.96
N ILE A 14 12.47 -8.19 -30.58
CA ILE A 14 12.16 -9.18 -29.52
C ILE A 14 12.52 -8.66 -28.11
N TYR A 15 13.25 -7.54 -27.98
CA TYR A 15 13.71 -7.07 -26.68
C TYR A 15 12.76 -6.13 -25.93
N LEU A 16 11.67 -5.67 -26.56
CA LEU A 16 10.74 -4.69 -25.96
C LEU A 16 9.50 -5.33 -25.32
N GLY A 17 9.61 -6.56 -24.81
CA GLY A 17 8.45 -7.35 -24.36
C GLY A 17 8.35 -7.60 -22.85
N ILE A 18 9.24 -7.06 -22.03
CA ILE A 18 9.21 -7.30 -20.58
C ILE A 18 9.30 -5.96 -19.86
N VAL A 19 8.25 -5.15 -19.96
CA VAL A 19 7.94 -4.24 -18.86
C VAL A 19 7.27 -5.12 -17.82
N CYS A 20 8.07 -5.79 -16.99
CA CYS A 20 7.57 -6.47 -15.81
C CYS A 20 6.94 -5.38 -14.95
N SER A 21 5.61 -5.36 -14.89
CA SER A 21 4.88 -4.45 -14.02
C SER A 21 5.32 -4.76 -12.60
N MET A 22 6.26 -3.98 -12.08
CA MET A 22 6.69 -4.01 -10.68
C MET A 22 5.63 -3.33 -9.82
N GLY A 23 4.36 -3.69 -10.03
CA GLY A 23 3.30 -3.41 -9.08
C GLY A 23 3.70 -4.08 -7.77
N GLN A 24 3.74 -3.29 -6.69
CA GLN A 24 3.86 -3.84 -5.35
C GLN A 24 2.61 -4.69 -5.13
N GLU A 25 2.71 -6.01 -5.23
CA GLU A 25 1.59 -6.91 -4.96
C GLU A 25 1.28 -6.85 -3.47
N ILE A 26 0.36 -5.95 -3.12
CA ILE A 26 -0.15 -5.72 -1.76
C ILE A 26 -1.59 -6.24 -1.74
N ARG A 27 -1.83 -7.24 -0.91
CA ARG A 27 -3.16 -7.82 -0.72
C ARG A 27 -3.70 -7.44 0.65
N ILE A 28 -4.77 -6.67 0.70
CA ILE A 28 -5.43 -6.32 1.95
C ILE A 28 -6.28 -7.50 2.41
N GLU A 29 -5.99 -8.00 3.61
CA GLU A 29 -6.78 -9.07 4.24
C GLU A 29 -7.99 -8.49 4.97
N SER A 30 -7.78 -7.42 5.72
CA SER A 30 -8.84 -6.71 6.43
C SER A 30 -8.44 -5.27 6.71
N ALA A 31 -9.40 -4.36 6.65
CA ALA A 31 -9.22 -2.99 7.09
C ALA A 31 -10.48 -2.48 7.79
N TYR A 32 -10.31 -1.94 8.99
CA TYR A 32 -11.40 -1.41 9.79
C TYR A 32 -11.13 0.04 10.17
N TYR A 33 -12.14 0.88 9.99
CA TYR A 33 -12.10 2.28 10.34
C TYR A 33 -13.13 2.59 11.42
N GLY A 34 -12.68 3.07 12.58
CA GLY A 34 -13.58 3.36 13.69
C GLY A 34 -12.88 3.84 14.94
N ALA A 35 -13.67 4.11 15.98
CA ALA A 35 -13.15 4.43 17.30
C ALA A 35 -12.66 3.15 18.00
N PRO A 36 -11.58 3.20 18.81
CA PRO A 36 -10.98 2.02 19.45
C PRO A 36 -11.94 1.21 20.35
N ASN A 37 -13.04 1.82 20.83
CA ASN A 37 -14.03 1.18 21.69
C ASN A 37 -15.39 0.95 21.01
N ARG A 38 -15.46 0.99 19.66
CA ARG A 38 -16.69 0.74 18.91
C ARG A 38 -16.43 -0.21 17.75
N THR A 39 -17.50 -0.83 17.24
CA THR A 39 -17.44 -1.60 16.00
C THR A 39 -17.01 -0.69 14.86
N GLY A 40 -15.80 -0.91 14.35
CA GLY A 40 -15.30 -0.22 13.16
C GLY A 40 -16.04 -0.66 11.91
N VAL A 41 -16.07 0.20 10.91
CA VAL A 41 -16.64 -0.12 9.60
C VAL A 41 -15.56 -0.78 8.74
N ASP A 42 -15.94 -1.84 8.05
CA ASP A 42 -15.08 -2.51 7.07
C ASP A 42 -14.83 -1.58 5.86
N VAL A 43 -13.57 -1.21 5.68
CA VAL A 43 -13.08 -0.39 4.56
C VAL A 43 -12.10 -1.17 3.67
N THR A 44 -12.05 -2.50 3.80
CA THR A 44 -11.10 -3.39 3.12
C THR A 44 -11.04 -3.13 1.62
N ARG A 45 -12.20 -3.10 0.94
CA ARG A 45 -12.25 -2.86 -0.52
C ARG A 45 -11.72 -1.48 -0.94
N ARG A 46 -11.88 -0.48 -0.09
CA ARG A 46 -11.40 0.88 -0.38
C ARG A 46 -9.89 0.96 -0.21
N VAL A 47 -9.37 0.39 0.87
CA VAL A 47 -7.92 0.31 1.11
C VAL A 47 -7.24 -0.53 0.02
N GLN A 48 -7.87 -1.61 -0.45
CA GLN A 48 -7.34 -2.39 -1.58
C GLN A 48 -7.16 -1.54 -2.83
N ARG A 49 -8.11 -0.66 -3.17
CA ARG A 49 -7.93 0.23 -4.33
C ARG A 49 -6.72 1.12 -4.21
N PHE A 50 -6.45 1.69 -3.03
CA PHE A 50 -5.24 2.49 -2.82
C PHE A 50 -3.96 1.63 -2.94
N ALA A 51 -4.01 0.39 -2.46
CA ALA A 51 -2.91 -0.57 -2.59
C ALA A 51 -2.64 -0.95 -4.05
N ASP A 52 -3.69 -1.13 -4.86
CA ASP A 52 -3.58 -1.47 -6.28
C ASP A 52 -2.82 -0.39 -7.08
N TYR A 53 -2.99 0.89 -6.70
CA TYR A 53 -2.25 2.01 -7.27
C TYR A 53 -0.92 2.30 -6.55
N GLY A 54 -0.66 1.65 -5.40
CA GLY A 54 0.52 1.90 -4.58
C GLY A 54 0.56 3.32 -3.97
N GLU A 55 -0.58 3.99 -3.88
CA GLU A 55 -0.65 5.39 -3.48
C GLU A 55 -0.86 5.52 -1.96
N PRO A 56 -0.07 6.38 -1.28
CA PRO A 56 -0.38 6.76 0.09
C PRO A 56 -1.65 7.60 0.11
N PHE A 57 -2.42 7.49 1.19
CA PHE A 57 -3.67 8.25 1.33
C PHE A 57 -3.83 8.79 2.74
N ARG A 58 -4.52 9.92 2.84
CA ARG A 58 -4.86 10.53 4.13
C ARG A 58 -6.04 9.79 4.75
N VAL A 59 -5.89 9.30 5.97
CA VAL A 59 -6.96 8.63 6.70
C VAL A 59 -8.01 9.66 7.09
N GLY A 60 -9.24 9.48 6.64
CA GLY A 60 -10.34 10.38 6.95
C GLY A 60 -11.66 9.95 6.34
N ASN A 61 -12.73 10.58 6.81
CA ASN A 61 -14.10 10.28 6.39
C ASN A 61 -14.32 10.48 4.89
N GLU A 62 -13.70 11.50 4.30
CA GLU A 62 -13.80 11.80 2.86
C GLU A 62 -13.12 10.71 2.01
N THR A 63 -11.88 10.37 2.35
CA THR A 63 -11.07 9.37 1.65
C THR A 63 -11.66 7.96 1.75
N LEU A 64 -12.17 7.60 2.93
CA LEU A 64 -12.82 6.31 3.17
C LEU A 64 -14.32 6.34 2.82
N SER A 65 -14.85 7.51 2.45
CA SER A 65 -16.24 7.81 2.08
C SER A 65 -17.28 7.29 3.08
N ILE A 66 -16.93 7.21 4.37
CA ILE A 66 -17.76 6.66 5.44
C ILE A 66 -17.42 7.40 6.74
N ASP A 67 -18.45 7.81 7.50
CA ASP A 67 -18.31 8.24 8.89
C ASP A 67 -18.98 7.24 9.86
N PRO A 68 -18.20 6.38 10.52
CA PRO A 68 -18.71 5.42 11.51
C PRO A 68 -19.18 6.07 12.82
N SER A 69 -18.66 7.25 13.15
CA SER A 69 -18.78 7.85 14.48
C SER A 69 -18.41 9.33 14.42
N PRO A 70 -19.41 10.22 14.20
CA PRO A 70 -19.17 11.65 14.25
C PRO A 70 -18.65 12.05 15.64
N ASN A 71 -17.72 13.01 15.68
CA ASN A 71 -17.09 13.58 16.89
C ASN A 71 -16.20 12.65 17.75
N HIS A 72 -15.83 11.47 17.27
CA HIS A 72 -14.87 10.61 17.96
C HIS A 72 -13.52 10.55 17.23
N LEU A 73 -12.43 10.39 17.99
CA LEU A 73 -11.12 10.09 17.42
C LEU A 73 -11.17 8.70 16.78
N LYS A 74 -11.06 8.65 15.45
CA LYS A 74 -11.06 7.40 14.69
C LYS A 74 -9.64 6.99 14.34
N ALA A 75 -9.47 5.70 14.13
CA ALA A 75 -8.24 5.12 13.62
C ALA A 75 -8.57 4.12 12.52
N LEU A 76 -7.67 4.02 11.55
CA LEU A 76 -7.66 2.98 10.54
C LEU A 76 -6.71 1.89 11.02
N VAL A 77 -7.20 0.67 11.10
CA VAL A 77 -6.39 -0.53 11.32
C VAL A 77 -6.40 -1.33 10.03
N VAL A 78 -5.22 -1.65 9.50
CA VAL A 78 -5.06 -2.40 8.25
C VAL A 78 -4.19 -3.62 8.50
N ILE A 79 -4.65 -4.76 8.00
CA ILE A 79 -3.90 -6.00 7.93
C ILE A 79 -3.76 -6.37 6.45
N TYR A 80 -2.53 -6.51 5.99
CA TYR A 80 -2.23 -6.75 4.58
C TYR A 80 -1.02 -7.66 4.41
N ASP A 81 -1.01 -8.42 3.34
CA ASP A 81 0.12 -9.24 2.91
C ASP A 81 0.93 -8.49 1.84
N VAL A 82 2.24 -8.48 2.03
CA VAL A 82 3.19 -8.00 1.03
C VAL A 82 4.16 -9.12 0.73
N LYS A 83 4.05 -9.74 -0.45
CA LYS A 83 4.91 -10.84 -0.90
C LYS A 83 5.04 -11.99 0.12
N GLY A 84 3.93 -12.39 0.74
CA GLY A 84 3.88 -13.46 1.74
C GLY A 84 4.25 -13.05 3.16
N ARG A 85 4.45 -11.75 3.42
CA ARG A 85 4.60 -11.21 4.78
C ARG A 85 3.36 -10.45 5.17
N ARG A 86 2.67 -10.98 6.18
CA ARG A 86 1.54 -10.34 6.85
C ARG A 86 2.01 -9.18 7.74
N ILE A 87 1.48 -7.98 7.46
CA ILE A 87 1.75 -6.74 8.18
C ILE A 87 0.45 -6.24 8.81
N SER A 88 0.57 -5.71 10.03
CA SER A 88 -0.51 -5.00 10.71
C SER A 88 -0.02 -3.59 11.05
N ASP A 89 -0.82 -2.59 10.67
CA ASP A 89 -0.53 -1.19 10.98
C ASP A 89 -1.79 -0.45 11.39
N ALA A 90 -1.62 0.60 12.19
CA ALA A 90 -2.71 1.41 12.71
C ALA A 90 -2.35 2.90 12.64
N VAL A 91 -3.17 3.67 11.94
CA VAL A 91 -2.95 5.10 11.69
C VAL A 91 -4.17 5.89 12.16
N ARG A 92 -3.95 7.03 12.81
CA ARG A 92 -5.03 7.88 13.31
C ARG A 92 -5.68 8.65 12.15
N GLU A 93 -6.95 9.00 12.32
CA GLU A 93 -7.61 9.95 11.42
C GLU A 93 -6.82 11.26 11.35
N GLY A 94 -6.68 11.80 10.14
CA GLY A 94 -5.90 13.00 9.83
C GLY A 94 -4.45 12.74 9.41
N ASP A 95 -3.88 11.58 9.75
CA ASP A 95 -2.53 11.16 9.37
C ASP A 95 -2.53 10.47 7.98
N VAL A 96 -1.34 10.34 7.38
CA VAL A 96 -1.14 9.66 6.09
C VAL A 96 -0.77 8.20 6.33
N PHE A 97 -1.47 7.29 5.66
CA PHE A 97 -1.14 5.88 5.63
C PHE A 97 -0.18 5.58 4.48
N TYR A 98 0.92 4.89 4.79
CA TYR A 98 1.90 4.41 3.81
C TYR A 98 1.90 2.89 3.80
N PHE A 99 1.83 2.29 2.61
CA PHE A 99 2.04 0.85 2.47
C PHE A 99 3.52 0.55 2.70
N LYS A 100 3.82 -0.31 3.68
CA LYS A 100 5.18 -0.74 3.95
C LYS A 100 5.60 -1.73 2.88
N THR A 101 6.63 -1.38 2.13
CA THR A 101 7.21 -2.26 1.13
C THR A 101 8.25 -3.17 1.79
N LEU A 102 8.55 -4.31 1.16
CA LEU A 102 9.49 -5.31 1.72
C LEU A 102 10.86 -4.72 2.10
N GLY A 103 11.37 -3.77 1.29
CA GLY A 103 12.64 -3.10 1.55
C GLY A 103 12.63 -2.19 2.78
N GLU A 104 11.47 -1.67 3.17
CA GLU A 104 11.29 -0.82 4.35
C GLU A 104 11.08 -1.63 5.63
N LEU A 105 10.47 -2.82 5.51
CA LEU A 105 10.26 -3.75 6.61
C LEU A 105 11.57 -4.39 7.12
N ASP A 106 12.56 -4.57 6.25
CA ASP A 106 13.86 -5.16 6.61
C ASP A 106 14.84 -4.14 7.17
N ARG A 107 14.52 -2.84 7.09
CA ARG A 107 15.34 -1.79 7.70
C ARG A 107 15.27 -1.92 9.24
N PRO A 108 16.40 -2.04 9.95
CA PRO A 108 16.42 -2.22 11.40
C PRO A 108 15.77 -1.06 12.19
N GLU A 109 15.63 0.09 11.54
CA GLU A 109 15.01 1.31 12.06
C GLU A 109 13.48 1.24 12.10
N SER A 110 12.83 0.49 11.18
CA SER A 110 11.37 0.34 11.16
C SER A 110 10.84 -0.50 12.33
N ARG A 111 11.67 -1.43 12.85
CA ARG A 111 11.40 -2.15 14.12
C ARG A 111 11.40 -1.24 15.34
N LYS A 112 12.07 -0.09 15.26
CA LYS A 112 12.22 0.86 16.37
C LYS A 112 11.25 2.03 16.31
N ALA A 113 10.35 2.09 15.31
CA ALA A 113 9.41 3.19 15.20
C ALA A 113 8.64 3.35 16.53
N PRO A 114 8.85 4.44 17.28
CA PRO A 114 8.06 4.67 18.47
C PRO A 114 6.62 4.86 17.98
N LYS A 115 5.71 3.98 18.40
CA LYS A 115 4.29 4.34 18.45
C LYS A 115 4.25 5.65 19.23
N LYS A 116 4.14 6.80 18.55
CA LYS A 116 3.97 8.09 19.20
C LYS A 116 2.66 8.01 19.98
N LYS A 117 2.73 7.54 21.23
CA LYS A 117 1.76 7.86 22.27
C LYS A 117 1.91 9.36 22.48
N LYS A 118 1.11 10.14 21.76
CA LYS A 118 0.81 11.49 22.23
C LYS A 118 -0.06 11.29 23.47
N GLU A 119 0.57 11.35 24.64
CA GLU A 119 -0.07 11.62 25.92
C GLU A 119 -0.86 12.92 25.78
N TYR A 120 -2.11 12.88 26.25
CA TYR A 120 -2.92 14.04 26.58
C TYR A 120 -3.24 13.92 28.07
#